data_AF-A0A963D5V9-F1
#
_entry.id   AF-A0A963D5V9-F1
#
_cell.length_a   1.000
_cell.length_b   1.000
_cell.length_c   1.000
_cell.angle_alpha   90.00
_cell.angle_beta   90.00
_cell.angle_gamma   90.00
#
_symmetry.space_group_name_H-M   'P 1'
#
loop_
_entity.id
_entity.type
_entity.pdbx_description
1 polymer ?
#
loop_
_entity_poly.entity_id
_entity_poly.type
_entity_poly.pdbx_seq_one_letter_code
_entity_poly.pdbx_strand_id
1 'polypeptide(L)'
;MQFKRGLRALVSLLVLLPAARAGAELPVAELSAGMYRIEAEVAASFETRAIGLMNRPEMAPQHGMLFIFTEDATHCMWMRNTLLPLSVAFLDGDGRIINIEQ
;
A
#
# COMPACT_ATOMS: atom_id res chain seq x y z
N MET A 1 -10.32 24.85 67.19
CA MET A 1 -11.18 23.89 66.45
C MET A 1 -11.20 24.34 65.00
N GLN A 2 -10.31 23.81 64.16
CA GLN A 2 -10.48 22.60 63.32
C GLN A 2 -11.57 22.77 62.27
N PHE A 3 -11.19 22.91 60.99
CA PHE A 3 -11.79 22.17 59.87
C PHE A 3 -10.91 22.33 58.61
N LYS A 4 -9.94 21.43 58.44
CA LYS A 4 -9.16 21.28 57.20
C LYS A 4 -10.06 20.60 56.15
N ARG A 5 -10.41 21.32 55.08
CA ARG A 5 -11.15 20.76 53.94
C ARG A 5 -10.20 19.96 53.05
N GLY A 6 -10.36 18.64 53.05
CA GLY A 6 -9.60 17.71 52.21
C GLY A 6 -9.93 17.88 50.73
N LEU A 7 -8.92 18.22 49.94
CA LEU A 7 -8.98 18.23 48.48
C LEU A 7 -8.92 16.77 48.00
N ARG A 8 -10.06 16.24 47.53
CA ARG A 8 -10.13 14.92 46.90
C ARG A 8 -9.44 15.00 45.54
N ALA A 9 -8.29 14.35 45.41
CA ALA A 9 -7.62 14.16 44.13
C ALA A 9 -8.48 13.23 43.24
N LEU A 10 -8.99 13.78 42.13
CA LEU A 10 -9.67 13.02 41.08
C LEU A 10 -8.61 12.63 40.05
N VAL A 11 -8.06 11.42 40.17
CA VAL A 11 -7.11 10.87 39.19
C VAL A 11 -7.93 10.31 38.03
N SER A 12 -8.07 11.10 36.97
CA SER A 12 -8.64 10.65 35.70
C SER A 12 -7.68 9.65 35.04
N LEU A 13 -8.06 8.37 35.01
CA LEU A 13 -7.33 7.34 34.28
C LEU A 13 -7.59 7.50 32.79
N LEU A 14 -6.65 8.14 32.07
CA LEU A 14 -6.68 8.27 30.63
C LEU A 14 -6.34 6.89 30.01
N VAL A 15 -7.36 6.18 29.54
CA VAL A 15 -7.19 4.91 28.80
C VAL A 15 -6.60 5.25 27.42
N LEU A 16 -5.31 4.98 27.22
CA LEU A 16 -4.70 4.99 25.88
C LEU A 16 -5.19 3.74 25.12
N LEU A 17 -6.19 3.92 24.26
CA LEU A 17 -6.53 2.91 23.25
C LEU A 17 -5.45 2.93 22.17
N PRO A 18 -4.80 1.79 21.85
CA PRO A 18 -3.91 1.71 20.71
C PRO A 18 -4.77 1.85 19.45
N ALA A 19 -4.55 2.91 18.68
CA ALA A 19 -5.10 3.02 17.34
C ALA A 19 -4.42 1.97 16.46
N ALA A 20 -5.03 0.79 16.34
CA ALA A 20 -4.63 -0.19 15.35
C ALA A 20 -4.84 0.46 13.97
N ARG A 21 -3.75 0.84 13.31
CA ARG A 21 -3.77 1.19 11.89
C ARG A 21 -4.03 -0.11 11.13
N ALA A 22 -5.28 -0.38 10.80
CA ALA A 22 -5.60 -1.36 9.78
C ALA A 22 -5.02 -0.82 8.46
N GLY A 23 -3.94 -1.44 7.96
CA GLY A 23 -3.54 -1.25 6.57
C GLY A 23 -4.69 -1.78 5.72
N ALA A 24 -5.31 -0.92 4.92
CA ALA A 24 -6.40 -1.34 4.05
C ALA A 24 -5.87 -2.42 3.09
N GLU A 25 -6.48 -3.61 3.14
CA GLU A 25 -6.18 -4.68 2.19
C GLU A 25 -6.62 -4.21 0.80
N LEU A 26 -5.70 -4.25 -0.17
CA LEU A 26 -5.98 -3.79 -1.53
C LEU A 26 -6.81 -4.85 -2.27
N PRO A 27 -7.72 -4.44 -3.17
CA PRO A 27 -8.37 -5.39 -4.07
C PRO A 27 -7.31 -6.16 -4.87
N VAL A 28 -7.56 -7.44 -5.14
CA VAL A 28 -6.67 -8.27 -5.96
C VAL A 28 -7.33 -8.56 -7.30
N ALA A 29 -6.58 -8.34 -8.37
CA ALA A 29 -6.94 -8.69 -9.73
C ALA A 29 -6.09 -9.86 -10.20
N GLU A 30 -6.68 -10.72 -11.01
CA GLU A 30 -5.97 -11.83 -11.62
C GLU A 30 -5.59 -11.47 -13.07
N LEU A 31 -4.29 -11.50 -13.35
CA LEU A 31 -3.73 -11.15 -14.65
C LEU A 31 -3.21 -12.40 -15.35
N SER A 32 -3.29 -12.40 -16.68
CA SER A 32 -2.75 -13.45 -17.53
C SER A 32 -1.75 -12.86 -18.52
N ALA A 33 -0.56 -13.46 -18.58
CA ALA A 33 0.48 -13.10 -19.54
C ALA A 33 1.00 -14.38 -20.21
N GLY A 34 0.48 -14.71 -21.39
CA GLY A 34 0.74 -16.00 -22.02
C GLY A 34 0.26 -17.15 -21.12
N MET A 35 1.20 -17.96 -20.64
CA MET A 35 0.94 -19.10 -19.74
C MET A 35 1.07 -18.77 -18.24
N TYR A 36 1.41 -17.53 -17.91
CA TYR A 36 1.58 -17.08 -16.53
C TYR A 36 0.27 -16.50 -15.98
N ARG A 37 -0.11 -16.93 -14.77
CA ARG A 37 -1.19 -16.37 -13.96
C ARG A 37 -0.57 -15.57 -12.82
N ILE A 38 -1.01 -14.33 -12.65
CA ILE A 38 -0.43 -13.40 -11.68
C ILE A 38 -1.56 -12.84 -10.80
N GLU A 39 -1.39 -12.92 -9.49
CA GLU A 39 -2.25 -12.25 -8.52
C GLU A 39 -1.69 -10.86 -8.21
N ALA A 40 -2.37 -9.81 -8.66
CA ALA A 40 -1.90 -8.44 -8.56
C ALA A 40 -2.78 -7.60 -7.65
N GLU A 41 -2.21 -7.02 -6.59
CA GLU A 41 -2.91 -6.01 -5.80
C GLU A 41 -3.15 -4.75 -6.63
N VAL A 42 -4.33 -4.14 -6.50
CA VAL A 42 -4.74 -3.01 -7.33
C VAL A 42 -4.50 -1.69 -6.59
N ALA A 43 -3.49 -0.95 -7.06
CA ALA A 43 -3.19 0.41 -6.62
C ALA A 43 -3.85 1.43 -7.55
N ALA A 44 -5.10 1.80 -7.24
CA ALA A 44 -5.91 2.72 -8.07
C ALA A 44 -5.99 4.16 -7.54
N SER A 45 -5.60 4.41 -6.29
CA SER A 45 -5.56 5.76 -5.71
C SER A 45 -4.16 6.34 -5.76
N PHE A 46 -4.06 7.67 -5.71
CA PHE A 46 -2.76 8.33 -5.62
C PHE A 46 -1.92 7.81 -4.44
N GLU A 47 -2.54 7.66 -3.26
CA GLU A 47 -1.88 7.17 -2.05
C GLU A 47 -1.36 5.73 -2.21
N THR A 48 -2.19 4.83 -2.74
CA THR A 48 -1.80 3.42 -2.91
C THR A 48 -0.72 3.25 -3.96
N ARG A 49 -0.78 4.02 -5.07
CA ARG A 49 0.30 4.04 -6.08
C ARG A 49 1.60 4.60 -5.53
N ALA A 50 1.54 5.66 -4.72
CA ALA A 50 2.71 6.30 -4.16
C ALA A 50 3.44 5.36 -3.17
N ILE A 51 2.70 4.54 -2.42
CA ILE A 51 3.26 3.51 -1.54
C ILE A 51 3.80 2.33 -2.35
N GLY A 52 3.03 1.82 -3.32
CA GLY A 52 3.46 0.69 -4.14
C GLY A 52 3.88 -0.54 -3.32
N LEU A 53 5.02 -1.12 -3.69
CA LEU A 53 5.63 -2.27 -3.00
C LEU A 53 6.69 -1.87 -1.97
N MET A 54 6.65 -0.64 -1.46
CA MET A 54 7.60 -0.15 -0.44
C MET A 54 7.64 -1.06 0.79
N ASN A 55 8.85 -1.26 1.32
CA ASN A 55 9.15 -1.98 2.56
C ASN A 55 8.65 -3.43 2.59
N ARG A 56 8.32 -4.04 1.44
CA ARG A 56 8.01 -5.47 1.37
C ARG A 56 9.31 -6.27 1.34
N PRO A 57 9.55 -7.16 2.32
CA PRO A 57 10.78 -7.96 2.37
C PRO A 57 10.76 -9.11 1.36
N GLU A 58 9.58 -9.60 0.99
CA GLU A 58 9.38 -10.72 0.08
C GLU A 58 8.05 -10.60 -0.68
N MET A 59 7.94 -11.35 -1.78
CA MET A 59 6.72 -11.48 -2.58
C MET A 59 6.74 -12.86 -3.24
N ALA A 60 5.58 -13.53 -3.28
CA ALA A 60 5.47 -14.83 -3.91
C ALA A 60 5.70 -14.70 -5.44
N PRO A 61 6.26 -15.73 -6.12
CA PRO A 61 6.72 -15.61 -7.52
C PRO A 61 5.67 -15.22 -8.56
N GLN A 62 4.39 -15.43 -8.26
CA GLN A 62 3.25 -15.14 -9.14
C GLN A 62 2.39 -13.99 -8.58
N HIS A 63 2.99 -13.13 -7.76
CA HIS A 63 2.32 -11.96 -7.21
C HIS A 63 2.93 -10.67 -7.74
N GLY A 64 2.13 -9.63 -7.76
CA GLY A 64 2.57 -8.30 -8.17
C GLY A 64 1.62 -7.21 -7.70
N MET A 65 1.77 -6.04 -8.31
CA MET A 65 0.88 -4.91 -8.10
C MET A 65 0.53 -4.28 -9.43
N LEU A 66 -0.77 -4.04 -9.65
CA LEU A 66 -1.32 -3.36 -10.81
C LEU A 66 -1.58 -1.90 -10.47
N PHE A 67 -0.86 -1.00 -11.13
CA PHE A 67 -1.00 0.45 -10.96
C PHE A 67 -1.99 0.98 -12.00
N ILE A 68 -3.14 1.49 -11.56
CA ILE A 68 -4.17 2.04 -12.45
C ILE A 68 -4.02 3.55 -12.54
N PHE A 69 -3.90 4.07 -13.75
CA PHE A 69 -3.90 5.50 -14.05
C PHE A 69 -5.16 5.84 -14.87
N THR A 70 -5.78 6.99 -14.59
CA THR A 70 -7.00 7.43 -15.27
C THR A 70 -6.74 8.16 -16.59
N GLU A 71 -5.48 8.50 -16.86
CA GLU A 71 -5.05 9.26 -18.02
C GLU A 71 -3.88 8.55 -18.70
N ASP A 72 -3.94 8.51 -20.03
CA ASP A 72 -2.87 8.01 -20.88
C ASP A 72 -1.71 9.01 -20.85
N ALA A 73 -0.67 8.67 -20.09
CA ALA A 73 0.53 9.47 -19.95
C ALA A 73 1.74 8.60 -19.67
N THR A 74 2.93 9.15 -19.91
CA THR A 74 4.18 8.53 -19.45
C THR A 74 4.29 8.73 -17.95
N HIS A 75 4.19 7.64 -17.19
CA HIS A 75 4.30 7.65 -15.74
C HIS A 75 5.68 7.17 -15.31
N CYS A 76 6.37 7.99 -14.50
CA CYS A 76 7.65 7.59 -13.92
C CYS A 76 7.42 6.74 -12.68
N MET A 77 8.02 5.56 -12.67
CA MET A 77 8.09 4.70 -11.50
C MET A 77 9.43 4.91 -10.79
N TRP A 78 9.40 4.83 -9.47
CA TRP A 78 10.59 4.92 -8.63
C TRP A 78 10.62 3.73 -7.68
N MET A 79 11.82 3.30 -7.29
CA MET A 79 12.01 2.15 -6.39
C MET A 79 12.41 2.58 -4.98
N ARG A 80 12.03 3.78 -4.55
CA ARG A 80 12.38 4.27 -3.21
C ARG A 80 11.86 3.30 -2.15
N ASN A 81 12.73 2.82 -1.26
CA ASN A 81 12.41 1.85 -0.20
C ASN A 81 11.80 0.54 -0.71
N THR A 82 12.03 0.15 -1.96
CA THR A 82 11.60 -1.15 -2.49
C THR A 82 12.76 -2.13 -2.36
N LEU A 83 12.59 -3.15 -1.53
CA LEU A 83 13.64 -4.13 -1.23
C LEU A 83 13.71 -5.26 -2.28
N LEU A 84 12.61 -5.44 -3.01
CA LEU A 84 12.48 -6.43 -4.06
C LEU A 84 13.16 -5.95 -5.34
N PRO A 85 13.99 -6.77 -6.01
CA PRO A 85 14.36 -6.50 -7.40
C PRO A 85 13.13 -6.73 -8.27
N LEU A 86 12.67 -5.70 -8.98
CA LEU A 86 11.42 -5.74 -9.73
C LEU A 86 11.66 -5.38 -11.20
N SER A 87 10.72 -5.79 -12.04
CA SER A 87 10.56 -5.25 -13.39
C SER A 87 9.17 -4.65 -13.52
N VAL A 88 9.04 -3.61 -14.31
CA VAL A 88 7.78 -2.87 -14.52
C VAL A 88 7.40 -2.99 -15.99
N ALA A 89 6.29 -3.67 -16.26
CA ALA A 89 5.66 -3.63 -17.58
C ALA A 89 4.66 -2.47 -17.63
N PHE A 90 4.78 -1.61 -18.64
CA PHE A 90 3.82 -0.54 -18.93
C PHE A 90 2.81 -1.03 -19.97
N LEU A 91 1.53 -0.78 -19.69
CA LEU A 91 0.40 -1.22 -20.53
C LEU A 91 -0.29 0.00 -21.17
N ASP A 92 -0.80 -0.17 -22.39
CA ASP A 92 -1.75 0.78 -23.00
C ASP A 92 -3.21 0.52 -22.54
N GLY A 93 -4.15 1.34 -23.01
CA GLY A 93 -5.58 1.23 -22.66
C GLY A 93 -6.26 -0.06 -23.14
N ASP A 94 -5.66 -0.79 -24.10
CA ASP A 94 -6.12 -2.11 -24.55
C ASP A 94 -5.46 -3.26 -23.75
N GLY A 95 -4.61 -2.93 -22.78
CA GLY A 95 -3.89 -3.90 -21.94
C GLY A 95 -2.67 -4.53 -22.61
N ARG A 96 -2.13 -3.93 -23.67
CA ARG A 96 -0.91 -4.43 -24.34
C ARG A 96 0.33 -3.87 -23.67
N ILE A 97 1.34 -4.72 -23.47
CA ILE A 97 2.64 -4.28 -22.96
C ILE A 97 3.33 -3.46 -24.05
N ILE A 98 3.58 -2.19 -23.76
CA ILE A 98 4.27 -1.25 -24.65
C ILE A 98 5.73 -1.05 -24.27
N ASN A 99 6.10 -1.33 -23.01
CA ASN A 99 7.47 -1.23 -22.53
C ASN A 99 7.70 -2.10 -21.29
N ILE A 100 8.96 -2.51 -21.04
CA ILE A 100 9.39 -3.19 -19.81
C ILE A 100 10.68 -2.56 -19.31
N GLU A 101 10.69 -2.11 -18.06
CA GLU A 101 11.85 -1.52 -17.37
C GLU A 101 12.29 -2.40 -16.19
N GLN A 102 13.57 -2.36 -15.82
CA GLN A 102 14.16 -3.11 -14.70
C GLN A 102 14.90 -2.20 -13.73
#